data_AF-A0A961H4V2-F1
#
_entry.id   AF-A0A961H4V2-F1
#
_cell.length_a   1.000
_cell.length_b   1.000
_cell.length_c   1.000
_cell.angle_alpha   90.00
_cell.angle_beta   90.00
_cell.angle_gamma   90.00
#
_symmetry.space_group_name_H-M   'P 1'
#
loop_
_entity.id
_entity.type
_entity.pdbx_description
1 polymer ?
#
loop_
_entity_poly.entity_id
_entity_poly.type
_entity_poly.pdbx_seq_one_letter_code
_entity_poly.pdbx_strand_id
1 'polypeptide(L)'
;MFAARTSMFVATIVGAGMLAGCQSTAPNRSVGESGGRINPYSTTAADRASGQASAPALWEFSDQVAESLAQRIAGIPEIAQSPDRVVVELGNLSNGTDTPTQDFELIQRRLRSKLLTSDVVANRVRFVESIDDMDAEYRRVQATNNNGMNPLTDRYDPRSIYVLRGDFLESSRRGGETRRYFFEFRLTNLQTRTIVFNDSFDLAQVR
;
A
#
# COMPACT_ATOMS: atom_id res chain seq x y z
N MET A 1 36.34 -38.02 -0.96
CA MET A 1 37.25 -38.09 0.20
C MET A 1 37.87 -36.73 0.43
N PHE A 2 37.42 -35.98 1.44
CA PHE A 2 38.08 -34.86 2.15
C PHE A 2 37.07 -34.44 3.24
N ALA A 3 37.20 -35.01 4.44
CA ALA A 3 37.89 -34.43 5.61
C ALA A 3 36.97 -33.52 6.44
N ALA A 4 36.47 -34.11 7.53
CA ALA A 4 35.65 -33.50 8.57
C ALA A 4 36.43 -32.47 9.40
N ARG A 5 35.74 -31.43 9.88
CA ARG A 5 36.15 -30.68 11.09
C ARG A 5 34.94 -30.29 11.93
N THR A 6 34.70 -31.13 12.92
CA THR A 6 34.01 -30.87 14.18
C THR A 6 34.73 -29.78 14.96
N SER A 7 33.98 -28.83 15.55
CA SER A 7 34.48 -28.05 16.69
C SER A 7 33.29 -27.60 17.54
N MET A 8 33.06 -28.37 18.61
CA MET A 8 32.33 -27.98 19.82
C MET A 8 33.05 -26.82 20.50
N PHE A 9 32.32 -25.79 20.94
CA PHE A 9 32.70 -25.03 22.12
C PHE A 9 31.47 -24.81 23.00
N VAL A 10 31.53 -25.44 24.16
CA VAL A 10 30.68 -25.25 25.33
C VAL A 10 31.29 -24.10 26.14
N ALA A 11 30.49 -23.12 26.56
CA ALA A 11 30.81 -22.27 27.69
C ALA A 11 29.54 -21.68 28.31
N THR A 12 29.11 -22.34 29.38
CA THR A 12 28.10 -21.92 30.34
C THR A 12 28.62 -20.75 31.18
N ILE A 13 27.89 -19.63 31.26
CA ILE A 13 28.04 -18.66 32.36
C ILE A 13 26.64 -18.34 32.90
N VAL A 14 26.39 -18.88 34.09
CA VAL A 14 25.33 -18.52 35.02
C VAL A 14 25.74 -17.22 35.70
N GLY A 15 24.99 -16.15 35.49
CA GLY A 15 25.18 -14.85 36.13
C GLY A 15 23.86 -14.32 36.66
N ALA A 16 23.47 -14.79 37.86
CA ALA A 16 22.33 -14.30 38.61
C ALA A 16 22.69 -12.97 39.29
N GLY A 17 22.27 -11.85 38.69
CA GLY A 17 22.35 -10.52 39.27
C GLY A 17 20.94 -9.98 39.52
N MET A 18 20.40 -10.25 40.70
CA MET A 18 19.20 -9.58 41.21
C MET A 18 19.55 -8.14 41.60
N LEU A 19 19.29 -7.19 40.70
CA LEU A 19 19.16 -5.78 41.04
C LEU A 19 17.71 -5.38 40.85
N ALA A 20 16.98 -5.39 41.97
CA ALA A 20 15.67 -4.79 42.13
C ALA A 20 15.79 -3.26 41.95
N GLY A 21 15.75 -2.81 40.70
CA GLY A 21 15.36 -1.46 40.37
C GLY A 21 13.85 -1.43 40.23
N CYS A 22 13.15 -0.89 41.24
CA CYS A 22 11.77 -0.43 41.10
C CYS A 22 11.77 0.75 40.11
N GLN A 23 11.89 0.46 38.81
CA GLN A 23 11.47 1.39 37.78
C GLN A 23 9.96 1.44 37.90
N SER A 24 9.49 2.49 38.56
CA SER A 24 8.15 3.02 38.47
C SER A 24 7.76 3.07 37.00
N THR A 25 7.08 2.02 36.55
CA THR A 25 6.32 1.97 35.30
C THR A 25 5.34 3.11 35.38
N ALA A 26 5.67 4.21 34.70
CA ALA A 26 4.75 5.31 34.50
C ALA A 26 3.43 4.69 34.01
N PRO A 27 2.29 5.01 34.63
CA PRO A 27 1.02 4.42 34.25
C PRO A 27 0.83 4.63 32.74
N ASN A 28 0.47 3.55 32.04
CA ASN A 28 -0.03 3.59 30.67
C ASN A 28 -1.12 4.66 30.61
N ARG A 29 -0.76 5.92 30.31
CA ARG A 29 -1.72 6.96 30.00
C ARG A 29 -2.49 6.42 28.81
N SER A 30 -3.80 6.30 28.98
CA SER A 30 -4.66 5.76 27.95
C SER A 30 -4.42 6.56 26.67
N VAL A 31 -4.29 5.85 25.54
CA VAL A 31 -4.07 6.44 24.22
C VAL A 31 -5.26 7.39 23.96
N GLY A 32 -5.05 8.70 24.14
CA GLY A 32 -6.09 9.74 24.02
C GLY A 32 -6.23 10.71 25.20
N GLU A 33 -5.65 10.46 26.37
CA GLU A 33 -5.82 11.34 27.55
C GLU A 33 -4.88 12.54 27.63
N SER A 34 -3.76 12.53 26.92
CA SER A 34 -2.95 13.73 26.72
C SER A 34 -3.43 14.41 25.45
N GLY A 35 -3.80 15.70 25.50
CA GLY A 35 -4.09 16.54 24.32
C GLY A 35 -2.88 16.76 23.39
N GLY A 36 -2.15 15.69 23.09
CA GLY A 36 -0.95 15.60 22.29
C GLY A 36 -1.15 14.62 21.13
N ARG A 37 -0.19 14.64 20.21
CA ARG A 37 -0.20 13.86 18.97
C ARG A 37 -0.23 12.37 19.31
N ILE A 38 -1.28 11.66 18.87
CA ILE A 38 -1.40 10.21 18.99
C ILE A 38 -0.62 9.57 17.82
N ASN A 39 0.08 8.46 18.09
CA ASN A 39 0.71 7.70 17.02
C ASN A 39 -0.38 7.11 16.11
N PRO A 40 -0.39 7.40 14.80
CA PRO A 40 -1.38 6.85 13.87
C PRO A 40 -1.40 5.31 13.84
N TYR A 41 -0.32 4.63 14.22
CA TYR A 41 -0.25 3.17 14.24
C TYR A 41 -0.63 2.54 15.58
N SER A 42 -0.99 3.33 16.59
CA SER A 42 -1.43 2.77 17.87
C SER A 42 -2.95 2.56 17.88
N THR A 43 -3.37 1.33 18.21
CA THR A 43 -4.79 1.01 18.41
C THR A 43 -5.36 1.78 19.59
N THR A 44 -6.42 2.56 19.36
CA THR A 44 -7.11 3.29 20.42
C THR A 44 -8.08 2.38 21.19
N ALA A 45 -8.64 2.89 22.30
CA ALA A 45 -9.70 2.17 23.02
C ALA A 45 -10.98 2.06 22.18
N ALA A 46 -11.28 3.06 21.35
CA ALA A 46 -12.43 3.07 20.45
C ALA A 46 -12.27 2.00 19.34
N ASP A 47 -11.06 1.86 18.77
CA ASP A 47 -10.78 0.82 17.77
C ASP A 47 -10.97 -0.59 18.33
N ARG A 48 -10.59 -0.81 19.60
CA ARG A 48 -10.79 -2.09 20.30
C ARG A 48 -12.26 -2.40 20.58
N ALA A 49 -13.09 -1.37 20.75
CA ALA A 49 -14.52 -1.52 20.98
C ALA A 49 -15.30 -1.70 19.66
N SER A 50 -14.75 -1.22 18.54
CA SER A 50 -15.34 -1.37 17.22
C SER A 50 -15.25 -2.81 16.71
N GLY A 51 -16.30 -3.27 16.01
CA GLY A 51 -16.29 -4.55 15.29
C GLY A 51 -15.67 -4.45 13.88
N GLN A 52 -15.22 -3.27 13.47
CA GLN A 52 -14.55 -3.01 12.20
C GLN A 52 -13.03 -3.21 12.32
N ALA A 53 -12.32 -3.28 11.19
CA ALA A 53 -10.87 -3.27 11.22
C ALA A 53 -10.34 -1.99 11.87
N SER A 54 -9.31 -2.15 12.70
CA SER A 54 -8.64 -1.00 13.29
C SER A 54 -7.93 -0.22 12.19
N ALA A 55 -8.14 1.09 12.11
CA ALA A 55 -7.47 1.96 11.13
C ALA A 55 -5.93 1.77 11.11
N PRO A 56 -5.23 1.64 12.26
CA PRO A 56 -3.81 1.31 12.29
C PRO A 56 -3.42 0.07 11.49
N ALA A 57 -4.16 -1.04 11.66
CA ALA A 57 -3.89 -2.30 10.97
C ALA A 57 -4.15 -2.18 9.47
N LEU A 58 -5.20 -1.45 9.06
CA LEU A 58 -5.47 -1.19 7.64
C LEU A 58 -4.34 -0.34 7.02
N TRP A 59 -3.81 0.65 7.76
CA TRP A 59 -2.70 1.46 7.28
C TRP A 59 -1.41 0.68 7.14
N GLU A 60 -1.06 -0.13 8.14
CA GLU A 60 0.11 -1.01 8.07
C GLU A 60 -0.02 -2.00 6.92
N PHE A 61 -1.19 -2.62 6.76
CA PHE A 61 -1.48 -3.50 5.65
C PHE A 61 -1.35 -2.77 4.30
N SER A 62 -1.88 -1.56 4.18
CA SER A 62 -1.74 -0.76 2.95
C SER A 62 -0.28 -0.46 2.59
N ASP A 63 0.59 -0.25 3.60
CA ASP A 63 2.02 -0.04 3.39
C ASP A 63 2.69 -1.33 2.87
N GLN A 64 2.40 -2.48 3.49
CA GLN A 64 2.92 -3.79 3.08
C GLN A 64 2.46 -4.17 1.66
N VAL A 65 1.20 -3.89 1.34
CA VAL A 65 0.61 -4.12 0.02
C VAL A 65 1.26 -3.23 -1.03
N ALA A 66 1.47 -1.93 -0.75
CA ALA A 66 2.14 -1.04 -1.69
C ALA A 66 3.57 -1.50 -2.00
N GLU A 67 4.33 -1.91 -0.97
CA GLU A 67 5.69 -2.41 -1.15
C GLU A 67 5.73 -3.70 -1.96
N SER A 68 4.87 -4.67 -1.61
CA SER A 68 4.79 -5.95 -2.31
C SER A 68 4.32 -5.79 -3.75
N LEU A 69 3.32 -4.93 -3.99
CA LEU A 69 2.81 -4.62 -5.31
C LEU A 69 3.89 -3.95 -6.16
N ALA A 70 4.64 -3.01 -5.59
CA ALA A 70 5.75 -2.35 -6.27
C ALA A 70 6.81 -3.35 -6.76
N GLN A 71 7.24 -4.27 -5.90
CA GLN A 71 8.19 -5.32 -6.24
C GLN A 71 7.67 -6.24 -7.35
N ARG A 72 6.40 -6.63 -7.26
CA ARG A 72 5.77 -7.54 -8.23
C ARG A 72 5.58 -6.88 -9.60
N ILE A 73 5.13 -5.62 -9.64
CA ILE A 73 5.01 -4.86 -10.89
C ILE A 73 6.37 -4.75 -11.60
N ALA A 74 7.43 -4.44 -10.86
CA ALA A 74 8.77 -4.34 -11.45
C ALA A 74 9.30 -5.68 -12.00
N GLY A 75 8.77 -6.80 -11.53
CA GLY A 75 9.10 -8.16 -11.99
C GLY A 75 8.29 -8.65 -13.20
N ILE A 76 7.26 -7.93 -13.64
CA ILE A 76 6.45 -8.32 -14.80
C ILE A 76 7.35 -8.33 -16.05
N PRO A 77 7.42 -9.42 -16.83
CA PRO A 77 8.34 -9.52 -17.97
C PRO A 77 8.22 -8.36 -18.96
N GLU A 78 7.01 -7.95 -19.29
CA GLU A 78 6.69 -6.84 -20.19
C GLU A 78 7.23 -5.50 -19.70
N ILE A 79 7.40 -5.34 -18.38
CA ILE A 79 7.93 -4.13 -17.74
C ILE A 79 9.44 -4.25 -17.55
N ALA A 80 9.90 -5.39 -17.04
CA ALA A 80 11.30 -5.63 -16.70
C ALA A 80 12.21 -5.67 -17.95
N GLN A 81 11.70 -6.20 -19.06
CA GLN A 81 12.43 -6.35 -20.33
C GLN A 81 12.24 -5.15 -21.27
N SER A 82 11.38 -4.20 -20.93
CA SER A 82 11.18 -3.00 -21.74
C SER A 82 12.47 -2.15 -21.76
N PRO A 83 12.92 -1.68 -22.95
CA PRO A 83 14.08 -0.80 -23.04
C PRO A 83 13.80 0.58 -22.44
N ASP A 84 12.54 1.02 -22.48
CA ASP A 84 12.07 2.29 -21.95
C ASP A 84 11.17 2.10 -20.73
N ARG A 85 10.95 3.19 -19.98
CA ARG A 85 9.99 3.17 -18.89
C ARG A 85 8.57 3.01 -19.42
N VAL A 86 7.84 2.02 -18.92
CA VAL A 86 6.43 1.84 -19.25
C VAL A 86 5.58 2.87 -18.52
N VAL A 87 4.44 3.23 -19.11
CA VAL A 87 3.50 4.17 -18.50
C VAL A 87 2.42 3.37 -17.81
N VAL A 88 2.23 3.61 -16.51
CA VAL A 88 1.14 2.99 -15.74
C VAL A 88 0.18 4.09 -15.30
N GLU A 89 -1.03 4.03 -15.83
CA GLU A 89 -2.15 4.84 -15.36
C GLU A 89 -2.71 4.20 -14.09
N LEU A 90 -2.78 5.00 -13.03
CA LEU A 90 -3.41 4.58 -11.78
C LEU A 90 -4.93 4.72 -11.93
N GLY A 91 -5.58 3.59 -12.17
CA GLY A 91 -7.03 3.52 -12.21
C GLY A 91 -7.66 3.65 -10.82
N ASN A 92 -9.00 3.53 -10.81
CA ASN A 92 -9.77 3.59 -9.59
C ASN A 92 -9.55 2.35 -8.73
N LEU A 93 -9.58 2.57 -7.41
CA LEU A 93 -9.66 1.51 -6.41
C LEU A 93 -11.11 1.44 -5.92
N SER A 94 -11.76 0.29 -6.04
CA SER A 94 -13.14 0.13 -5.58
C SER A 94 -13.18 -0.31 -4.11
N ASN A 95 -14.17 0.19 -3.35
CA ASN A 95 -14.44 -0.29 -1.99
C ASN A 95 -15.60 -1.28 -2.04
N GLY A 96 -15.29 -2.57 -1.87
CA GLY A 96 -16.27 -3.65 -1.67
C GLY A 96 -16.31 -4.15 -0.22
N THR A 97 -15.96 -3.30 0.74
CA THR A 97 -15.98 -3.61 2.19
C THR A 97 -16.98 -2.72 2.93
N ASP A 98 -17.20 -3.01 4.22
CA ASP A 98 -17.97 -2.13 5.11
C ASP A 98 -17.14 -0.96 5.68
N THR A 99 -15.91 -0.76 5.19
CA THR A 99 -15.01 0.31 5.65
C THR A 99 -15.60 1.68 5.26
N PRO A 100 -15.63 2.65 6.19
CA PRO A 100 -16.10 4.01 5.89
C PRO A 100 -15.36 4.63 4.70
N THR A 101 -16.07 5.38 3.86
CA THR A 101 -15.51 6.00 2.65
C THR A 101 -14.28 6.87 2.96
N GLN A 102 -14.32 7.62 4.06
CA GLN A 102 -13.21 8.49 4.47
C GLN A 102 -11.93 7.70 4.79
N ASP A 103 -12.05 6.57 5.49
CA ASP A 103 -10.92 5.70 5.81
C ASP A 103 -10.37 5.03 4.55
N PHE A 104 -11.26 4.59 3.67
CA PHE A 104 -10.87 4.01 2.39
C PHE A 104 -10.12 5.01 1.50
N GLU A 105 -10.59 6.25 1.39
CA GLU A 105 -9.89 7.32 0.65
C GLU A 105 -8.48 7.57 1.20
N LEU A 106 -8.30 7.53 2.52
CA LEU A 106 -6.97 7.65 3.14
C LEU A 106 -6.07 6.47 2.76
N ILE A 107 -6.59 5.24 2.79
CA ILE A 107 -5.87 4.04 2.37
C ILE A 107 -5.45 4.14 0.89
N GLN A 108 -6.35 4.56 0.01
CA GLN A 108 -6.06 4.78 -1.41
C GLN A 108 -4.92 5.80 -1.61
N ARG A 109 -5.02 6.97 -0.95
CA ARG A 109 -4.01 8.04 -1.05
C ARG A 109 -2.65 7.56 -0.56
N ARG A 110 -2.64 6.81 0.53
CA ARG A 110 -1.43 6.24 1.13
C ARG A 110 -0.78 5.21 0.21
N LEU A 111 -1.55 4.24 -0.28
CA LEU A 111 -1.10 3.24 -1.24
C LEU A 111 -0.50 3.92 -2.48
N ARG A 112 -1.21 4.89 -3.06
CA ARG A 112 -0.74 5.68 -4.22
C ARG A 112 0.59 6.39 -3.90
N SER A 113 0.68 7.10 -2.78
CA SER A 113 1.90 7.80 -2.38
C SER A 113 3.10 6.85 -2.22
N LYS A 114 2.88 5.68 -1.61
CA LYS A 114 3.91 4.65 -1.43
C LYS A 114 4.37 4.02 -2.75
N LEU A 115 3.45 3.75 -3.66
CA LEU A 115 3.78 3.25 -5.01
C LEU A 115 4.60 4.27 -5.80
N LEU A 116 4.20 5.55 -5.78
CA LEU A 116 4.88 6.63 -6.48
C LEU A 116 6.30 6.90 -5.95
N THR A 117 6.52 6.67 -4.65
CA THR A 117 7.81 6.90 -3.98
C THR A 117 8.71 5.66 -3.94
N SER A 118 8.26 4.53 -4.48
CA SER A 118 9.06 3.31 -4.52
C SER A 118 10.16 3.39 -5.58
N ASP A 119 11.43 3.37 -5.15
CA ASP A 119 12.59 3.38 -6.04
C ASP A 119 12.61 2.19 -7.02
N VAL A 120 12.09 1.04 -6.59
CA VAL A 120 12.01 -0.18 -7.39
C VAL A 120 11.15 0.05 -8.63
N VAL A 121 10.04 0.77 -8.47
CA VAL A 121 9.10 1.03 -9.56
C VAL A 121 9.45 2.29 -10.32
N ALA A 122 9.87 3.36 -9.65
CA ALA A 122 10.17 4.65 -10.26
C ALA A 122 11.25 4.58 -11.38
N ASN A 123 12.15 3.59 -11.30
CA ASN A 123 13.18 3.37 -12.31
C ASN A 123 12.66 2.69 -13.59
N ARG A 124 11.57 1.94 -13.51
CA ARG A 124 11.01 1.11 -14.61
C ARG A 124 9.66 1.59 -15.12
N VAL A 125 8.93 2.29 -14.30
CA VAL A 125 7.54 2.70 -14.55
C VAL A 125 7.43 4.20 -14.33
N ARG A 126 6.71 4.86 -15.22
CA ARG A 126 6.21 6.21 -15.03
C ARG A 126 4.73 6.12 -14.69
N PHE A 127 4.38 6.48 -13.47
CA PHE A 127 2.97 6.63 -13.11
C PHE A 127 2.42 7.92 -13.68
N VAL A 128 1.23 7.84 -14.26
CA VAL A 128 0.48 8.99 -14.79
C VAL A 128 -0.93 9.00 -14.23
N GLU A 129 -1.49 10.19 -14.11
CA GLU A 129 -2.91 10.37 -13.82
C GLU A 129 -3.74 10.13 -15.09
N SER A 130 -5.05 9.97 -14.90
CA SER A 130 -5.99 9.83 -16.01
C SER A 130 -5.91 11.04 -16.95
N ILE A 131 -5.98 10.79 -18.26
CA ILE A 131 -6.02 11.84 -19.28
C ILE A 131 -7.24 12.74 -19.06
N ASP A 132 -8.38 12.17 -18.67
CA ASP A 132 -9.61 12.94 -18.47
C ASP A 132 -9.46 13.95 -17.32
N ASP A 133 -8.83 13.54 -16.22
CA ASP A 133 -8.56 14.39 -15.07
C ASP A 133 -7.57 15.50 -15.44
N MET A 134 -6.51 15.13 -16.17
CA MET A 134 -5.49 16.08 -16.60
C MET A 134 -6.01 17.09 -17.62
N ASP A 135 -6.80 16.65 -18.60
CA ASP A 135 -7.42 17.52 -19.58
C ASP A 135 -8.47 18.44 -18.93
N ALA A 136 -9.20 17.97 -17.92
CA ALA A 136 -10.12 18.79 -17.15
C ALA A 136 -9.39 19.89 -16.36
N GLU A 137 -8.29 19.52 -15.69
CA GLU A 137 -7.45 20.46 -14.96
C GLU A 137 -6.79 21.48 -15.90
N TYR A 138 -6.30 21.01 -17.04
CA TYR A 138 -5.69 21.86 -18.05
C TYR A 138 -6.67 22.91 -18.56
N ARG A 139 -7.92 22.52 -18.87
CA ARG A 139 -8.98 23.46 -19.27
C ARG A 139 -9.27 24.50 -18.19
N ARG A 140 -9.22 24.12 -16.91
CA ARG A 140 -9.41 25.03 -15.77
C ARG A 140 -8.30 26.08 -15.71
N VAL A 141 -7.04 25.67 -15.84
CA VAL A 141 -5.88 26.58 -15.82
C VAL A 141 -5.85 27.47 -17.06
N GLN A 142 -6.14 26.92 -18.24
CA GLN A 142 -6.23 27.66 -19.51
C GLN A 142 -7.34 28.71 -19.52
N ALA A 143 -8.51 28.41 -18.94
CA ALA A 143 -9.59 29.39 -18.81
C ALA A 143 -9.16 30.64 -18.02
N THR A 144 -8.08 30.55 -17.25
CA THR A 144 -7.48 31.67 -16.52
C THR A 144 -6.47 32.45 -17.36
N ASN A 145 -5.85 31.81 -18.36
CA ASN A 145 -4.80 32.38 -19.22
C ASN A 145 -5.33 32.54 -20.65
N ASN A 146 -5.86 33.72 -21.00
CA ASN A 146 -6.50 34.09 -22.28
C ASN A 146 -5.63 33.97 -23.58
N ASN A 147 -4.53 33.22 -23.58
CA ASN A 147 -3.75 32.94 -24.78
C ASN A 147 -4.32 31.71 -25.47
N GLY A 148 -5.17 31.92 -26.48
CA GLY A 148 -5.92 30.92 -27.25
C GLY A 148 -5.10 29.93 -28.09
N MET A 149 -4.03 29.36 -27.54
CA MET A 149 -3.34 28.20 -28.06
C MET A 149 -3.63 27.04 -27.11
N ASN A 150 -4.21 25.97 -27.64
CA ASN A 150 -4.72 24.84 -26.87
C ASN A 150 -3.78 23.62 -27.02
N PRO A 151 -2.55 23.62 -26.44
CA PRO A 151 -1.75 22.41 -26.41
C PRO A 151 -2.49 21.34 -25.60
N LEU A 152 -2.79 20.22 -26.23
CA LEU A 152 -3.22 19.02 -25.53
C LEU A 152 -2.07 18.53 -24.64
N THR A 153 -2.41 17.81 -23.57
CA THR A 153 -1.43 17.08 -22.77
C THR A 153 -0.65 16.08 -23.66
N ASP A 154 0.63 15.87 -23.36
CA ASP A 154 1.47 14.92 -24.11
C ASP A 154 0.84 13.52 -24.04
N ARG A 155 0.63 12.91 -25.21
CA ARG A 155 0.02 11.58 -25.32
C ARG A 155 1.11 10.53 -25.52
N TYR A 156 1.09 9.51 -24.66
CA TYR A 156 1.97 8.35 -24.77
C TYR A 156 1.44 7.37 -25.83
N ASP A 157 2.32 6.52 -26.38
CA ASP A 157 1.89 5.42 -27.27
C ASP A 157 1.00 4.45 -26.47
N PRO A 158 -0.26 4.17 -26.90
CA PRO A 158 -1.15 3.24 -26.21
C PRO A 158 -0.57 1.84 -25.97
N ARG A 159 0.46 1.44 -26.73
CA ARG A 159 1.18 0.17 -26.54
C ARG A 159 1.96 0.10 -25.25
N SER A 160 2.50 1.23 -24.79
CA SER A 160 3.30 1.32 -23.57
C SER A 160 2.49 1.75 -22.35
N ILE A 161 1.17 1.96 -22.50
CA ILE A 161 0.25 2.32 -21.43
C ILE A 161 -0.40 1.08 -20.84
N TYR A 162 -0.30 0.95 -19.52
CA TYR A 162 -0.97 -0.06 -18.73
C TYR A 162 -1.89 0.63 -17.72
N VAL A 163 -3.05 0.04 -17.45
CA VAL A 163 -4.00 0.54 -16.46
C VAL A 163 -3.98 -0.38 -15.25
N LEU A 164 -3.59 0.15 -14.09
CA LEU A 164 -3.62 -0.55 -12.82
C LEU A 164 -4.95 -0.28 -12.14
N ARG A 165 -5.77 -1.32 -11.94
CA ARG A 165 -7.02 -1.26 -11.19
C ARG A 165 -6.91 -2.09 -9.95
N GLY A 166 -7.67 -1.74 -8.92
CA GLY A 166 -7.75 -2.58 -7.73
C GLY A 166 -9.10 -2.55 -7.07
N ASP A 167 -9.35 -3.61 -6.31
CA ASP A 167 -10.59 -3.86 -5.61
C ASP A 167 -10.23 -4.19 -4.16
N PHE A 168 -10.78 -3.43 -3.20
CA PHE A 168 -10.62 -3.68 -1.77
C PHE A 168 -11.85 -4.43 -1.26
N LEU A 169 -11.65 -5.64 -0.77
CA LEU A 169 -12.72 -6.60 -0.55
C LEU A 169 -12.65 -7.18 0.87
N GLU A 170 -13.79 -7.61 1.38
CA GLU A 170 -13.93 -8.18 2.72
C GLU A 170 -14.65 -9.52 2.65
N SER A 171 -14.12 -10.49 3.40
CA SER A 171 -14.79 -11.77 3.66
C SER A 171 -15.04 -11.89 5.16
N SER A 172 -16.32 -11.97 5.55
CA SER A 172 -16.73 -12.29 6.91
C SER A 172 -17.10 -13.77 7.03
N ARG A 173 -16.63 -14.43 8.08
CA ARG A 173 -16.99 -15.83 8.41
C ARG A 173 -17.55 -15.89 9.83
N ARG A 174 -18.40 -16.91 10.08
CA ARG A 174 -19.02 -17.20 11.40
C ARG A 174 -19.76 -15.99 12.01
N GLY A 175 -20.66 -15.38 11.24
CA GLY A 175 -21.47 -14.26 11.76
C GLY A 175 -20.67 -13.00 12.09
N GLY A 176 -19.49 -12.81 11.50
CA GLY A 176 -18.64 -11.62 11.69
C GLY A 176 -17.55 -11.77 12.75
N GLU A 177 -17.36 -12.97 13.33
CA GLU A 177 -16.31 -13.24 14.32
C GLU A 177 -14.90 -13.15 13.72
N THR A 178 -14.75 -13.48 12.44
CA THR A 178 -13.48 -13.31 11.72
C THR A 178 -13.75 -12.54 10.43
N ARG A 179 -13.06 -11.41 10.28
CA ARG A 179 -13.05 -10.61 9.05
C ARG A 179 -11.68 -10.76 8.39
N ARG A 180 -11.68 -10.95 7.08
CA ARG A 180 -10.47 -10.97 6.26
C ARG A 180 -10.60 -9.90 5.20
N TYR A 181 -9.60 -9.06 5.10
CA TYR A 181 -9.53 -8.01 4.10
C TYR A 181 -8.55 -8.44 3.03
N PHE A 182 -8.86 -8.11 1.77
CA PHE A 182 -7.95 -8.40 0.67
C PHE A 182 -7.98 -7.28 -0.35
N PHE A 183 -6.81 -7.01 -0.92
CA PHE A 183 -6.67 -6.18 -2.10
C PHE A 183 -6.45 -7.09 -3.30
N GLU A 184 -7.26 -6.93 -4.33
CA GLU A 184 -7.00 -7.52 -5.65
C GLU A 184 -6.52 -6.41 -6.59
N PHE A 185 -5.44 -6.66 -7.33
CA PHE A 185 -4.93 -5.72 -8.33
C PHE A 185 -4.82 -6.38 -9.69
N ARG A 186 -5.23 -5.64 -10.72
CA ARG A 186 -5.13 -6.05 -12.12
C ARG A 186 -4.41 -4.99 -12.93
N LEU A 187 -3.42 -5.40 -13.70
CA LEU A 187 -2.73 -4.55 -14.67
C LEU A 187 -3.10 -4.98 -16.08
N THR A 188 -3.65 -4.06 -16.86
CA THR A 188 -4.16 -4.34 -18.21
C THR A 188 -3.46 -3.45 -19.22
N ASN A 189 -2.95 -4.01 -20.32
CA ASN A 189 -2.43 -3.20 -21.42
C ASN A 189 -3.59 -2.46 -22.11
N LEU A 190 -3.44 -1.15 -22.32
CA LEU A 190 -4.53 -0.31 -22.84
C LEU A 190 -4.91 -0.65 -24.28
N GLN A 191 -3.92 -0.94 -25.14
CA GLN A 191 -4.17 -1.27 -26.54
C GLN A 191 -4.77 -2.68 -26.71
N THR A 192 -4.14 -3.69 -26.13
CA THR A 192 -4.52 -5.10 -26.37
C THR A 192 -5.63 -5.59 -25.45
N ARG A 193 -5.89 -4.86 -24.36
CA ARG A 193 -6.80 -5.26 -23.27
C ARG A 193 -6.39 -6.56 -22.56
N THR A 194 -5.14 -6.97 -22.70
CA THR A 194 -4.60 -8.16 -22.05
C THR A 194 -4.27 -7.84 -20.59
N ILE A 195 -4.72 -8.71 -19.68
CA ILE A 195 -4.32 -8.67 -18.27
C ILE A 195 -2.92 -9.30 -18.18
N VAL A 196 -1.92 -8.49 -17.86
CA VAL A 196 -0.51 -8.93 -17.71
C VAL A 196 -0.14 -9.24 -16.26
N PHE A 197 -0.97 -8.79 -15.32
CA PHE A 197 -0.81 -9.07 -13.90
C PHE A 197 -2.17 -9.11 -13.23
N ASN A 198 -2.39 -10.14 -12.41
CA ASN A 198 -3.52 -10.26 -11.52
C ASN A 198 -3.05 -10.92 -10.23
N ASP A 199 -3.19 -10.23 -9.11
CA ASP A 199 -2.71 -10.73 -7.82
C ASP A 199 -3.55 -10.22 -6.67
N SER A 200 -3.55 -11.00 -5.58
CA SER A 200 -4.30 -10.68 -4.38
C SER A 200 -3.40 -10.66 -3.16
N PHE A 201 -3.59 -9.68 -2.28
CA PHE A 201 -2.92 -9.55 -1.01
C PHE A 201 -3.95 -9.66 0.10
N ASP A 202 -3.73 -10.54 1.08
CA ASP A 202 -4.67 -10.79 2.16
C ASP A 202 -4.15 -10.34 3.53
N LEU A 203 -5.06 -9.84 4.35
CA LEU A 203 -4.87 -9.56 5.76
C LEU A 203 -5.92 -10.33 6.56
N ALA A 204 -5.45 -11.31 7.34
CA ALA A 204 -6.29 -11.95 8.34
C ALA A 204 -6.26 -11.14 9.64
N GLN A 205 -7.42 -10.64 10.06
CA GLN A 205 -7.59 -10.06 11.39
C GLN A 205 -8.40 -11.05 12.24
N VAL A 206 -7.76 -11.57 13.28
CA VAL A 206 -8.41 -12.39 14.30
C VAL A 206 -8.68 -11.50 15.50
N ARG A 207 -9.89 -11.59 16.07
CA ARG A 207 -10.28 -10.88 17.28
C ARG A 207 -9.57 -11.44 18.52
#